data_AF-A0A382FI77-F1
#
_entry.id   AF-A0A382FI77-F1
#
_cell.length_a   1.000
_cell.length_b   1.000
_cell.length_c   1.000
_cell.angle_alpha   90.00
_cell.angle_beta   90.00
_cell.angle_gamma   90.00
#
_symmetry.space_group_name_H-M   'P 1'
#
loop_
_entity.id
_entity.type
_entity.pdbx_description
1 polymer ?
#
loop_
_entity_poly.entity_id
_entity_poly.type
_entity_poly.pdbx_seq_one_letter_code
_entity_poly.pdbx_strand_id
1 'polypeptide(L)' 'VSETSFQKKLKAAVVGNNSLLCVGLDPVPERLPDAVMGKDDPVLYFNKKLID' A
#
# COMPACT_ATOMS: atom_id res chain seq x y z
N VAL A 1 -5.64 18.14 -24.03
CA VAL A 1 -4.58 18.11 -22.99
C VAL A 1 -3.87 16.77 -23.11
N SER A 2 -2.54 16.74 -23.17
CA SER A 2 -1.78 15.48 -23.23
C SER A 2 -1.71 14.83 -21.85
N GLU A 3 -1.69 13.50 -21.83
CA GLU A 3 -1.72 12.71 -20.60
C GLU A 3 -0.32 12.52 -20.00
N THR A 4 -0.20 12.67 -18.68
CA THR A 4 1.05 12.56 -17.92
C THR A 4 1.50 11.10 -17.74
N SER A 5 2.77 10.91 -17.33
CA SER A 5 3.30 9.58 -17.01
C SER A 5 2.57 8.91 -15.85
N PHE A 6 2.14 9.67 -14.84
CA PHE A 6 1.35 9.17 -13.72
C PHE A 6 -0.02 8.68 -14.16
N GLN A 7 -0.76 9.50 -14.92
CA GLN A 7 -2.10 9.18 -15.41
C GLN A 7 -2.11 7.90 -16.25
N LYS A 8 -1.09 7.72 -17.12
CA LYS A 8 -0.91 6.51 -17.92
C LYS A 8 -0.73 5.26 -17.06
N LYS A 9 0.17 5.32 -16.06
CA LYS A 9 0.43 4.19 -15.15
C LYS A 9 -0.78 3.86 -14.29
N LEU A 10 -1.47 4.87 -13.76
CA LEU A 10 -2.66 4.68 -12.96
C LEU A 10 -3.76 3.99 -13.78
N LYS A 11 -4.04 4.46 -15.00
CA LYS A 11 -5.03 3.83 -15.89
C LYS A 11 -4.69 2.37 -16.17
N ALA A 12 -3.41 2.05 -16.44
CA ALA A 12 -2.98 0.68 -16.65
C ALA A 12 -3.21 -0.21 -15.41
N ALA A 13 -2.88 0.28 -14.21
CA ALA A 13 -3.09 -0.45 -12.96
C ALA A 13 -4.58 -0.68 -12.65
N VAL A 14 -5.42 0.35 -12.87
CA VAL A 14 -6.88 0.26 -12.68
C VAL A 14 -7.49 -0.83 -13.56
N VAL A 15 -7.11 -0.85 -14.84
CA VAL A 15 -7.60 -1.86 -15.79
C VAL A 15 -7.05 -3.24 -15.44
N GLY A 16 -5.75 -3.36 -15.17
CA GLY A 16 -5.10 -4.63 -14.87
C GLY A 16 -5.64 -5.31 -13.60
N ASN A 17 -6.05 -4.52 -12.60
CA ASN A 17 -6.59 -5.02 -11.34
C ASN A 17 -8.12 -5.00 -11.28
N ASN A 18 -8.80 -4.51 -12.33
CA ASN A 18 -10.24 -4.22 -12.35
C ASN A 18 -10.73 -3.51 -11.07
N SER A 19 -9.99 -2.47 -10.67
CA SER A 19 -10.21 -1.83 -9.37
C SER A 19 -9.80 -0.37 -9.40
N LEU A 20 -10.60 0.46 -8.73
CA LEU A 20 -10.27 1.85 -8.41
C LEU A 20 -9.84 2.00 -6.94
N LEU A 21 -9.71 0.89 -6.21
CA LEU A 21 -9.34 0.91 -4.79
C LEU A 21 -7.90 1.40 -4.63
N CYS A 22 -7.72 2.34 -3.70
CA CYS A 22 -6.42 2.76 -3.20
C CYS A 22 -6.34 2.37 -1.72
N VAL A 23 -5.25 1.70 -1.33
CA VAL A 23 -5.00 1.33 0.07
C VAL A 23 -3.88 2.21 0.59
N GLY A 24 -4.17 3.02 1.60
CA GLY A 24 -3.17 3.79 2.34
C GLY A 24 -2.36 2.86 3.25
N LEU A 25 -1.05 3.08 3.31
CA LEU A 25 -0.13 2.33 4.17
C LEU A 25 0.26 3.21 5.35
N ASP A 26 -0.74 3.52 6.18
CA ASP A 26 -0.67 4.51 7.26
C ASP A 26 -0.76 3.83 8.66
N PRO A 27 0.19 2.97 9.05
CA PRO A 27 0.13 2.31 10.34
C PRO A 27 0.36 3.33 11.46
N VAL A 28 -0.43 3.21 12.52
CA VAL A 28 -0.22 3.90 13.79
C VAL A 28 0.57 2.94 14.69
N PRO A 29 1.86 3.19 14.99
CA PRO A 29 2.72 2.22 15.68
C PRO A 29 2.14 1.68 16.99
N GLU A 30 1.43 2.51 17.75
CA GLU A 30 0.82 2.15 19.03
C GLU A 30 -0.41 1.24 18.88
N ARG A 31 -0.93 1.09 17.66
CA ARG A 31 -2.06 0.21 17.32
C ARG A 31 -1.62 -1.07 16.62
N LEU A 32 -0.31 -1.24 16.38
CA LEU A 32 0.19 -2.46 15.76
C LEU A 32 0.01 -3.65 16.72
N PRO A 33 -0.38 -4.83 16.22
CA PRO A 33 -0.50 -6.02 17.05
C PRO A 33 0.83 -6.38 17.73
N ASP A 34 0.80 -6.92 18.95
CA ASP A 34 2.00 -7.34 19.68
C ASP A 34 2.89 -8.30 18.89
N ALA A 35 2.27 -9.20 18.11
CA ALA A 35 2.97 -10.15 17.23
C ALA A 35 3.80 -9.48 16.12
N VAL A 36 3.49 -8.23 15.79
CA VAL A 36 4.18 -7.40 14.79
C VAL A 36 5.26 -6.55 15.47
N MET A 37 5.02 -6.08 16.70
CA MET A 37 5.95 -5.21 17.44
C MET A 37 7.29 -5.88 17.77
N GLY A 38 7.34 -7.22 17.85
CA GLY A 38 8.58 -7.98 18.06
C GLY A 38 9.46 -8.17 16.82
N LYS A 39 9.15 -7.53 15.69
CA LYS A 39 9.93 -7.61 14.44
C LYS A 39 10.98 -6.49 14.36
N ASP A 40 12.00 -6.69 13.53
CA ASP A 40 13.11 -5.73 13.37
C ASP A 40 12.64 -4.32 12.94
N ASP A 41 11.67 -4.26 12.03
CA ASP A 41 10.93 -3.04 11.67
C ASP A 41 9.43 -3.38 11.60
N PRO A 42 8.68 -3.14 12.69
CA PRO A 42 7.27 -3.48 12.78
C PRO A 42 6.40 -2.78 11.73
N VAL A 43 6.71 -1.52 11.41
CA VAL A 43 5.96 -0.72 10.43
C VAL A 43 6.17 -1.29 9.02
N LEU A 44 7.43 -1.53 8.65
CA LEU A 44 7.74 -2.13 7.36
C LEU A 44 7.20 -3.56 7.25
N TYR A 45 7.31 -4.35 8.32
CA TYR A 45 6.80 -5.71 8.36
C TYR A 45 5.28 -5.73 8.15
N PHE A 46 4.55 -4.87 8.87
CA PHE A 46 3.10 -4.78 8.77
C PHE A 46 2.65 -4.37 7.37
N ASN A 47 3.22 -3.28 6.84
CA ASN A 47 2.85 -2.77 5.53
C ASN A 47 3.18 -3.76 4.40
N LYS A 48 4.30 -4.49 4.50
CA LYS A 48 4.59 -5.60 3.57
C LYS A 48 3.51 -6.68 3.61
N LYS A 49 3.06 -7.06 4.80
CA LYS A 49 2.00 -8.08 4.96
C LYS A 49 0.63 -7.62 4.48
N LEU A 50 0.37 -6.32 4.35
CA LEU A 50 -0.85 -5.78 3.72
C LEU A 50 -0.78 -5.80 2.19
N ILE A 51 0.44 -5.70 1.62
CA ILE A 51 0.66 -5.70 0.17
C ILE A 51 0.72 -7.14 -0.37
N ASP A 52 1.39 -8.05 0.36
CA ASP A 52 1.50 -9.49 0.06
C ASP A 52 0.12 -10.16 -0.02
#